data_AF-A0A7W0VW84-F1
#
_entry.id   AF-A0A7W0VW84-F1
#
_cell.length_a   1.000
_cell.length_b   1.000
_cell.length_c   1.000
_cell.angle_alpha   90.00
_cell.angle_beta   90.00
_cell.angle_gamma   90.00
#
_symmetry.space_group_name_H-M   'P 1'
#
loop_
_entity.id
_entity.type
_entity.pdbx_description
1 polymer ?
#
loop_
_entity_poly.entity_id
_entity_poly.type
_entity_poly.pdbx_seq_one_letter_code
_entity_poly.pdbx_strand_id
1 'polypeptide(L)'
;MIRTAVIVLALAACGHATKPAPQPPAFDTAALAAEIEAEQAELATIIHRDREDCPALAANLKALFARMSASFARARDAQKDPEIAKRLTTDLKRYDAAAAEREKAMEADLTVDSPCVRDQGVRAVLMTMPTL
;
A
#
# COMPACT_ATOMS: atom_id res chain seq x y z
N MET A 1 48.28 -31.31 -47.07
CA MET A 1 49.10 -30.16 -47.51
C MET A 1 48.16 -29.00 -47.82
N ILE A 2 48.47 -27.81 -47.28
CA ILE A 2 47.97 -26.47 -47.64
C ILE A 2 46.56 -26.12 -47.13
N ARG A 3 46.26 -24.98 -46.49
CA ARG A 3 47.03 -23.93 -45.78
C ARG A 3 45.97 -23.15 -45.00
N THR A 4 46.33 -22.83 -43.76
CA THR A 4 45.89 -21.70 -42.93
C THR A 4 45.26 -20.53 -43.70
N ALA A 5 44.09 -20.08 -43.24
CA ALA A 5 43.68 -18.67 -43.33
C ALA A 5 43.20 -18.23 -41.94
N VAL A 6 44.17 -17.86 -41.12
CA VAL A 6 43.97 -17.01 -39.95
C VAL A 6 43.71 -15.60 -40.49
N ILE A 7 42.59 -15.00 -40.14
CA ILE A 7 42.41 -13.55 -40.19
C ILE A 7 42.24 -13.08 -38.75
N VAL A 8 43.28 -12.38 -38.29
CA VAL A 8 43.40 -11.74 -36.99
C VAL A 8 43.38 -10.24 -37.21
N LEU A 9 42.46 -9.56 -36.49
CA LEU A 9 42.41 -8.12 -36.15
C LEU A 9 42.19 -7.11 -37.30
N ALA A 10 41.51 -5.96 -37.16
CA ALA A 10 41.27 -5.12 -36.00
C ALA A 10 40.03 -4.20 -36.13
N LEU A 11 39.39 -3.91 -34.99
CA LEU A 11 38.80 -2.63 -34.53
C LEU A 11 38.15 -1.67 -35.54
N ALA A 12 36.82 -1.55 -35.46
CA ALA A 12 36.13 -0.27 -35.58
C ALA A 12 35.16 -0.13 -34.40
N ALA A 13 35.53 0.71 -33.44
CA ALA A 13 34.67 1.17 -32.38
C ALA A 13 33.52 2.02 -32.96
N CYS A 14 32.33 1.44 -33.05
CA CYS A 14 31.06 2.16 -33.10
C CYS A 14 30.07 1.35 -32.28
N GLY A 15 29.92 1.77 -31.02
CA GLY A 15 29.03 1.16 -30.05
C GLY A 15 27.61 1.10 -30.58
N HIS A 16 27.17 -0.09 -30.95
CA HIS A 16 25.75 -0.36 -31.06
C HIS A 16 25.24 -0.38 -29.63
N ALA A 17 24.80 0.78 -29.15
CA ALA A 17 23.95 0.86 -27.98
C ALA A 17 22.70 0.05 -28.31
N THR A 18 22.68 -1.21 -27.89
CA THR A 18 21.45 -1.98 -27.71
C THR A 18 20.59 -1.11 -26.82
N LYS A 19 19.68 -0.35 -27.42
CA LYS A 19 18.71 0.46 -26.70
C LYS A 19 18.00 -0.52 -25.76
N PRO A 20 18.12 -0.35 -24.42
CA PRO A 20 17.43 -1.23 -23.50
C PRO A 20 15.97 -1.27 -23.91
N ALA A 21 15.41 -2.47 -24.11
CA ALA A 21 13.97 -2.61 -24.31
C ALA A 21 13.28 -1.88 -23.14
N PRO A 22 12.18 -1.13 -23.38
CA PRO A 22 11.48 -0.45 -22.32
C PRO A 22 11.10 -1.47 -21.26
N GLN A 23 11.81 -1.44 -20.12
CA GLN A 23 11.44 -2.27 -18.98
C GLN A 23 10.10 -1.72 -18.49
N PRO A 24 9.09 -2.57 -18.25
CA PRO A 24 7.88 -2.11 -17.61
C PRO A 24 8.27 -1.35 -16.32
N PRO A 25 7.61 -0.22 -16.01
CA PRO A 25 7.95 0.56 -14.83
C PRO A 25 7.92 -0.36 -13.61
N ALA A 26 8.97 -0.31 -12.80
CA ALA A 26 9.05 -1.10 -11.58
C ALA A 26 7.82 -0.78 -10.70
N PHE A 27 7.26 -1.81 -10.06
CA PHE A 27 6.17 -1.61 -9.11
C PHE A 27 6.62 -0.67 -7.99
N ASP A 28 5.92 0.45 -7.84
CA ASP A 28 6.24 1.49 -6.87
C ASP A 28 5.65 1.13 -5.50
N THR A 29 6.48 0.48 -4.68
CA THR A 29 6.10 0.09 -3.31
C THR A 29 5.99 1.29 -2.37
N ALA A 30 6.72 2.37 -2.63
CA ALA A 30 6.70 3.56 -1.79
C ALA A 30 5.38 4.33 -1.99
N ALA A 31 4.92 4.46 -3.24
CA ALA A 31 3.62 5.05 -3.53
C ALA A 31 2.47 4.25 -2.89
N LEU A 32 2.50 2.92 -2.98
CA LEU A 32 1.48 2.08 -2.36
C LEU A 32 1.51 2.17 -0.82
N ALA A 33 2.69 2.20 -0.21
CA ALA A 33 2.82 2.36 1.24
C ALA A 33 2.27 3.72 1.71
N ALA A 34 2.56 4.80 0.98
CA ALA A 34 2.02 6.13 1.28
C ALA A 34 0.48 6.21 1.08
N GLU A 35 -0.06 5.50 0.09
CA GLU A 35 -1.51 5.38 -0.13
C GLU A 35 -2.18 4.67 1.06
N ILE A 36 -1.66 3.51 1.47
CA ILE A 36 -2.15 2.76 2.64
C ILE A 36 -2.06 3.61 3.91
N GLU A 37 -0.95 4.34 4.08
CA GLU A 37 -0.76 5.23 5.23
C GLU A 37 -1.82 6.33 5.27
N ALA A 38 -2.08 6.98 4.13
CA ALA A 38 -3.06 8.05 4.03
C ALA A 38 -4.46 7.55 4.36
N GLU A 39 -4.83 6.34 3.89
CA GLU A 39 -6.11 5.73 4.21
C GLU A 39 -6.25 5.40 5.70
N GLN A 40 -5.18 4.89 6.34
CA GLN A 40 -5.16 4.66 7.79
C GLN A 40 -5.26 5.98 8.59
N ALA A 41 -4.66 7.07 8.09
CA ALA A 41 -4.77 8.38 8.72
C ALA A 41 -6.19 8.95 8.57
N GLU A 42 -6.81 8.73 7.41
CA GLU A 42 -8.20 9.09 7.17
C GLU A 42 -9.16 8.30 8.07
N LEU A 43 -8.87 7.02 8.33
CA LEU A 43 -9.66 6.19 9.26
C LEU A 43 -9.74 6.85 10.65
N ALA A 44 -8.60 7.19 11.23
CA ALA A 44 -8.55 7.86 12.54
C ALA A 44 -9.26 9.22 12.50
N THR A 45 -9.11 9.97 11.40
CA THR A 45 -9.77 11.27 11.22
C THR A 45 -11.30 11.13 11.17
N ILE A 46 -11.82 10.14 10.43
CA ILE A 46 -13.25 9.86 10.32
C ILE A 46 -13.81 9.46 11.70
N ILE A 47 -13.13 8.53 12.38
CA ILE A 47 -13.53 8.08 13.73
C ILE A 47 -13.61 9.28 14.66
N HIS A 48 -12.56 10.10 14.73
CA HIS A 48 -12.54 11.26 15.61
C HIS A 48 -13.66 12.25 15.26
N ARG A 49 -13.77 12.65 13.98
CA ARG A 49 -14.71 13.68 13.52
C ARG A 49 -16.16 13.27 13.73
N ASP A 50 -16.50 12.01 13.44
CA ASP A 50 -17.87 11.53 13.38
C ASP A 50 -18.26 10.71 14.62
N ARG A 51 -17.44 10.69 15.69
CA ARG A 51 -17.63 9.86 16.90
C ARG A 51 -18.99 10.02 17.61
N GLU A 52 -19.72 11.09 17.35
CA GLU A 52 -21.06 11.38 17.89
C GLU A 52 -22.18 11.28 16.85
N ASP A 53 -21.87 11.16 15.56
CA ASP A 53 -22.83 11.05 14.44
C ASP A 53 -22.68 9.67 13.78
N CYS A 54 -23.40 8.69 14.31
CA CYS A 54 -23.25 7.30 13.91
C CYS A 54 -23.65 7.02 12.45
N PRO A 55 -24.73 7.62 11.91
CA PRO A 55 -25.01 7.55 10.47
C PRO A 55 -23.88 8.07 9.60
N ALA A 56 -23.29 9.23 9.93
CA ALA A 56 -22.17 9.80 9.18
C ALA A 56 -20.92 8.91 9.31
N LEU A 57 -20.60 8.47 10.52
CA LEU A 57 -19.49 7.57 10.80
C LEU A 57 -19.59 6.28 9.97
N ALA A 58 -20.75 5.61 10.00
CA ALA A 58 -20.96 4.38 9.25
C ALA A 58 -20.82 4.60 7.73
N ALA A 59 -21.39 5.68 7.20
CA ALA A 59 -21.32 6.00 5.77
C ALA A 59 -19.87 6.29 5.33
N ASN A 60 -19.14 7.09 6.09
CA ASN A 60 -17.77 7.48 5.78
C ASN A 60 -16.79 6.31 5.93
N LEU A 61 -16.92 5.50 6.99
CA LEU A 61 -16.14 4.28 7.16
C LEU A 61 -16.38 3.30 6.01
N LYS A 62 -17.63 3.10 5.59
CA LYS A 62 -17.96 2.22 4.47
C LYS A 62 -17.29 2.67 3.16
N ALA A 63 -17.29 3.97 2.90
CA ALA A 63 -16.64 4.54 1.72
C ALA A 63 -15.10 4.37 1.78
N LEU A 64 -14.50 4.61 2.95
CA LEU A 64 -13.06 4.42 3.15
C LEU A 64 -12.66 2.94 3.01
N PHE A 65 -13.39 2.02 3.64
CA PHE A 65 -13.10 0.59 3.58
C PHE A 65 -13.17 0.01 2.17
N ALA A 66 -14.02 0.56 1.30
CA ALA A 66 -14.03 0.20 -0.11
C ALA A 66 -12.72 0.59 -0.83
N ARG A 67 -12.14 1.76 -0.52
CA ARG A 67 -10.83 2.19 -1.06
C ARG A 67 -9.69 1.36 -0.48
N MET A 68 -9.64 1.22 0.84
CA MET A 68 -8.65 0.39 1.54
C MET A 68 -8.63 -1.05 1.02
N SER A 69 -9.80 -1.63 0.73
CA SER A 69 -9.88 -2.98 0.15
C SER A 69 -9.15 -3.09 -1.18
N ALA A 70 -9.21 -2.06 -2.03
CA ALA A 70 -8.51 -2.02 -3.31
C ALA A 70 -6.99 -1.85 -3.12
N SER A 71 -6.57 -0.96 -2.23
CA SER A 71 -5.17 -0.76 -1.86
C SER A 71 -4.55 -2.03 -1.27
N PHE A 72 -5.28 -2.71 -0.38
CA PHE A 72 -4.83 -3.96 0.23
C PHE A 72 -4.84 -5.13 -0.76
N ALA A 73 -5.75 -5.14 -1.74
CA ALA A 73 -5.70 -6.12 -2.83
C ALA A 73 -4.43 -5.95 -3.68
N ARG A 74 -4.09 -4.71 -4.04
CA ARG A 74 -2.83 -4.39 -4.73
C ARG A 74 -1.61 -4.80 -3.90
N ALA A 75 -1.64 -4.58 -2.59
CA ALA A 75 -0.56 -5.00 -1.70
C ALA A 75 -0.43 -6.53 -1.63
N ARG A 76 -1.52 -7.27 -1.51
CA ARG A 76 -1.50 -8.75 -1.56
C ARG A 76 -0.97 -9.27 -2.89
N ASP A 77 -1.33 -8.64 -4.01
CA ASP A 77 -0.79 -8.98 -5.31
C ASP A 77 0.71 -8.68 -5.41
N ALA A 78 1.15 -7.53 -4.89
CA ALA A 78 2.55 -7.14 -4.80
C ALA A 78 3.39 -8.12 -3.96
N GLN A 79 2.80 -8.69 -2.90
CA GLN A 79 3.45 -9.67 -2.04
C GLN A 79 3.70 -11.03 -2.70
N LYS A 80 3.14 -11.31 -3.89
CA LYS A 80 3.42 -12.53 -4.65
C LYS A 80 4.85 -12.56 -5.22
N ASP A 81 5.47 -11.40 -5.37
CA ASP A 81 6.88 -11.26 -5.74
C ASP A 81 7.72 -11.01 -4.47
N PRO A 82 8.70 -11.87 -4.15
CA PRO A 82 9.49 -11.75 -2.92
C PRO A 82 10.30 -10.44 -2.79
N GLU A 83 10.82 -9.92 -3.90
CA GLU A 83 11.61 -8.68 -3.88
C GLU A 83 10.70 -7.47 -3.70
N ILE A 84 9.52 -7.46 -4.34
CA ILE A 84 8.50 -6.43 -4.13
C ILE A 84 7.97 -6.51 -2.69
N ALA A 85 7.67 -7.71 -2.18
CA ALA A 85 7.20 -7.92 -0.81
C ALA A 85 8.16 -7.32 0.22
N LYS A 86 9.46 -7.62 0.10
CA LYS A 86 10.49 -7.10 1.00
C LYS A 86 10.57 -5.58 0.97
N ARG A 87 10.49 -4.96 -0.23
CA ARG A 87 10.48 -3.50 -0.37
C ARG A 87 9.23 -2.89 0.23
N LEU A 88 8.05 -3.43 -0.07
CA LEU A 88 6.78 -2.96 0.48
C LEU A 88 6.74 -3.04 2.01
N THR A 89 7.19 -4.16 2.59
CA THR A 89 7.32 -4.27 4.06
C THR A 89 8.27 -3.21 4.62
N THR A 90 9.37 -2.92 3.93
CA THR A 90 10.33 -1.88 4.36
C THR A 90 9.73 -0.49 4.28
N ASP A 91 8.96 -0.20 3.23
CA ASP A 91 8.31 1.10 3.05
C ASP A 91 7.18 1.30 4.07
N LEU A 92 6.36 0.27 4.36
CA LEU A 92 5.30 0.31 5.37
C LEU A 92 5.84 0.54 6.79
N LYS A 93 6.98 -0.09 7.14
CA LYS A 93 7.64 0.08 8.46
C LYS A 93 7.99 1.52 8.80
N ARG A 94 8.12 2.41 7.81
CA ARG A 94 8.35 3.84 8.06
C ARG A 94 7.20 4.50 8.83
N TYR A 95 6.03 3.88 8.82
CA TYR A 95 4.82 4.42 9.41
C TYR A 95 4.39 3.74 10.72
N ASP A 96 5.09 2.69 11.18
CA ASP A 96 4.71 1.90 12.36
C ASP A 96 4.46 2.76 13.61
N ALA A 97 5.33 3.75 13.87
CA ALA A 97 5.18 4.66 15.01
C ALA A 97 3.91 5.53 14.88
N ALA A 98 3.65 6.08 13.70
CA ALA A 98 2.44 6.87 13.44
C ALA A 98 1.18 6.00 13.48
N ALA A 99 1.25 4.75 13.02
CA ALA A 99 0.17 3.77 13.14
C ALA A 99 -0.17 3.48 14.60
N ALA A 100 0.83 3.22 15.44
CA ALA A 100 0.62 2.96 16.86
C ALA A 100 -0.02 4.14 17.60
N GLU A 101 0.37 5.38 17.30
CA GLU A 101 -0.24 6.56 17.91
C GLU A 101 -1.69 6.77 17.45
N ARG A 102 -1.99 6.53 16.17
CA ARG A 102 -3.38 6.58 15.65
C ARG A 102 -4.26 5.50 16.25
N GLU A 103 -3.75 4.28 16.41
CA GLU A 103 -4.49 3.18 17.03
C GLU A 103 -4.94 3.55 18.45
N LYS A 104 -4.03 4.10 19.27
CA LYS A 104 -4.36 4.61 20.60
C LYS A 104 -5.42 5.71 20.56
N ALA A 105 -5.32 6.64 19.60
CA ALA A 105 -6.30 7.71 19.45
C ALA A 105 -7.69 7.17 19.08
N MET A 106 -7.75 6.22 18.14
CA MET A 106 -9.00 5.55 17.75
C MET A 106 -9.61 4.77 18.91
N GLU A 107 -8.81 4.06 19.70
CA GLU A 107 -9.28 3.35 20.89
C GLU A 107 -9.90 4.32 21.91
N ALA A 108 -9.31 5.50 22.10
CA ALA A 108 -9.85 6.54 22.97
C ALA A 108 -11.18 7.12 22.45
N ASP A 109 -11.34 7.26 21.13
CA ASP A 109 -12.58 7.74 20.51
C ASP A 109 -13.69 6.65 20.46
N LEU A 110 -13.31 5.38 20.37
CA LEU A 110 -14.20 4.20 20.28
C LEU A 110 -14.32 3.43 21.60
N THR A 111 -14.30 4.13 22.74
CA THR A 111 -14.50 3.50 24.05
C THR A 111 -15.88 2.84 24.17
N VAL A 112 -16.05 1.92 25.13
CA VAL A 112 -17.31 1.18 25.38
C VAL A 112 -18.52 2.10 25.64
N ASP A 113 -18.26 3.34 26.04
CA ASP A 113 -19.26 4.38 26.29
C ASP A 113 -19.53 5.29 25.09
N SER A 114 -18.80 5.13 23.99
CA SER A 114 -19.06 5.84 22.73
C SER A 114 -20.46 5.46 22.21
N PRO A 115 -21.31 6.46 21.88
CA PRO A 115 -22.66 6.22 21.40
C PRO A 115 -22.66 5.38 20.12
N CYS A 116 -21.63 5.53 19.28
CA CYS A 116 -21.55 4.87 17.99
C CYS A 116 -20.95 3.47 18.03
N VAL A 117 -20.26 3.07 19.10
CA VAL A 117 -19.77 1.69 19.25
C VAL A 117 -20.93 0.71 19.46
N ARG A 118 -22.05 1.17 20.01
CA ARG A 118 -23.26 0.36 20.21
C ARG A 118 -24.23 0.40 19.03
N ASP A 119 -24.05 1.35 18.11
CA ASP A 119 -24.88 1.50 16.92
C ASP A 119 -24.72 0.29 15.98
N GLN A 120 -25.84 -0.26 15.50
CA GLN A 120 -25.81 -1.44 14.64
C GLN A 120 -25.19 -1.16 13.27
N GLY A 121 -25.41 0.04 12.71
CA GLY A 121 -24.87 0.43 11.41
C GLY A 121 -23.34 0.52 11.46
N VAL A 122 -22.81 1.22 12.46
CA VAL A 122 -21.37 1.34 12.68
C VAL A 122 -20.74 -0.03 12.95
N ARG A 123 -21.34 -0.85 13.83
CA ARG A 123 -20.84 -2.21 14.09
C ARG A 123 -20.82 -3.08 12.84
N ALA A 124 -21.86 -3.03 12.01
CA ALA A 124 -21.90 -3.77 10.75
C ALA A 124 -20.77 -3.35 9.81
N VAL A 125 -20.46 -2.06 9.73
CA VAL A 125 -19.35 -1.55 8.91
C VAL A 125 -18.00 -1.96 9.48
N LEU A 126 -17.77 -1.84 10.79
CA LEU A 126 -16.52 -2.24 11.44
C LEU A 126 -16.21 -3.74 11.25
N MET A 127 -17.22 -4.61 11.21
CA MET A 127 -17.04 -6.03 10.88
C MET A 127 -16.57 -6.29 9.45
N THR A 128 -16.66 -5.30 8.56
CA THR A 128 -16.17 -5.37 7.17
C THR A 128 -14.84 -4.65 6.97
N MET A 129 -14.17 -4.23 8.05
CA MET A 129 -12.88 -3.56 7.98
C MET A 129 -11.88 -4.45 7.23
N PRO A 130 -11.26 -3.95 6.15
CA PRO A 130 -10.31 -4.72 5.39
C PRO A 130 -9.03 -4.92 6.21
N THR A 131 -8.39 -6.06 6.01
CA THR A 131 -7.10 -6.40 6.62
C THR A 131 -6.05 -6.54 5.54
N LEU A 132 -4.85 -6.03 5.83
CA LEU A 132 -3.68 -6.10 4.95
C LEU A 132 -2.98 -7.45 5.10
#